data_AF-A0A1F9BS42-F1
#
_entry.id   AF-A0A1F9BS42-F1
#
_cell.length_a   1.000
_cell.length_b   1.000
_cell.length_c   1.000
_cell.angle_alpha   90.00
_cell.angle_beta   90.00
_cell.angle_gamma   90.00
#
_symmetry.space_group_name_H-M   'P 1'
#
loop_
_entity.id
_entity.type
_entity.pdbx_description
1 polymer ?
#
loop_
_entity_poly.entity_id
_entity_poly.type
_entity_poly.pdbx_seq_one_letter_code
_entity_poly.pdbx_strand_id
1 'polypeptide(L)'
;MDEIATKTLAEIYLKQGYLQEAYEIYKILSERDPSDTEIQKKLNELGKQMDASHPSPPPLPLSREEKIRFLEKWLTNIRGRKKGG
;
A
#
# COMPACT_ATOMS: atom_id res chain seq x y z
N MET A 1 5.17 3.06 21.35
CA MET A 1 4.91 1.79 20.61
C MET A 1 6.21 1.13 20.12
N ASP A 2 7.37 1.74 20.37
CA ASP A 2 8.70 1.18 20.05
C ASP A 2 9.09 -0.11 20.79
N GLU A 3 8.46 -0.42 21.92
CA GLU A 3 9.01 -1.39 22.88
C GLU A 3 9.04 -2.85 22.36
N ILE A 4 8.29 -3.18 21.28
CA ILE A 4 8.21 -4.55 20.73
C ILE A 4 8.34 -4.59 19.19
N ALA A 5 8.87 -3.53 18.56
CA ALA A 5 9.08 -3.55 17.10
C ALA A 5 10.17 -4.58 16.74
N THR A 6 9.77 -5.70 16.14
CA THR A 6 10.64 -6.82 15.73
C THR A 6 10.16 -7.40 14.40
N LYS A 7 11.08 -7.99 13.62
CA LYS A 7 10.76 -8.63 12.33
C LYS A 7 9.69 -9.73 12.51
N THR A 8 9.82 -10.53 13.57
CA THR A 8 8.85 -11.60 13.89
C THR A 8 7.45 -11.05 14.14
N LEU A 9 7.32 -9.96 14.88
CA LEU A 9 6.02 -9.35 15.12
C LEU A 9 5.38 -8.86 13.81
N ALA A 10 6.16 -8.19 12.97
CA ALA A 10 5.67 -7.74 11.66
C ALA A 10 5.21 -8.92 10.79
N GLU A 11 5.96 -10.03 10.76
CA GLU A 11 5.58 -11.25 10.02
C GLU A 11 4.31 -11.91 10.56
N ILE A 12 4.08 -11.87 11.88
CA ILE A 12 2.85 -12.38 12.49
C ILE A 12 1.65 -11.56 12.00
N TYR A 13 1.76 -10.22 11.96
CA TYR A 13 0.70 -9.36 11.43
C TYR A 13 0.45 -9.63 9.93
N LEU A 14 1.51 -9.84 9.13
CA LEU A 14 1.35 -10.20 7.72
C LEU A 14 0.58 -11.52 7.52
N LYS A 15 0.92 -12.56 8.29
CA LYS A 15 0.24 -13.86 8.22
C LYS A 15 -1.25 -13.77 8.56
N GLN A 16 -1.63 -12.79 9.37
CA GLN A 16 -3.02 -12.53 9.75
C GLN A 16 -3.76 -11.59 8.78
N GLY A 17 -3.04 -11.01 7.80
CA GLY A 17 -3.62 -10.07 6.82
C GLY A 17 -3.62 -8.61 7.28
N TYR A 18 -3.04 -8.29 8.44
CA TYR A 18 -2.91 -6.93 8.98
C TYR A 18 -1.72 -6.22 8.33
N LEU A 19 -1.89 -5.82 7.06
CA LEU A 19 -0.82 -5.25 6.25
C LEU A 19 -0.34 -3.88 6.76
N GLN A 20 -1.26 -3.02 7.24
CA GLN A 20 -0.92 -1.68 7.74
C GLN A 20 -0.08 -1.79 9.02
N GLU A 21 -0.48 -2.64 9.96
CA GLU A 21 0.18 -2.84 11.24
C GLU A 21 1.58 -3.44 11.04
N ALA A 22 1.71 -4.40 10.11
CA ALA A 22 3.01 -4.91 9.71
C ALA A 22 3.90 -3.82 9.07
N TYR A 23 3.33 -2.95 8.23
CA TYR A 23 4.05 -1.86 7.59
C TYR A 23 4.60 -0.86 8.62
N GLU A 24 3.78 -0.45 9.60
CA GLU A 24 4.24 0.44 10.69
C GLU A 24 5.41 -0.16 11.48
N ILE A 25 5.37 -1.47 11.77
CA ILE A 25 6.47 -2.13 12.48
C ILE A 25 7.74 -2.15 11.61
N TYR A 26 7.63 -2.48 10.33
CA TYR A 26 8.77 -2.43 9.42
C TYR A 26 9.33 -1.01 9.26
N LYS A 27 8.49 0.02 9.34
CA LYS A 27 8.91 1.42 9.28
C LYS A 27 9.73 1.79 10.52
N ILE A 28 9.28 1.43 11.72
CA ILE A 28 10.03 1.63 12.96
C ILE A 28 11.38 0.88 12.89
N LEU A 29 11.40 -0.34 12.36
CA LEU A 29 12.65 -1.10 12.17
C LEU A 29 13.59 -0.44 11.16
N SER A 30 13.05 0.12 10.07
CA SER A 30 13.82 0.86 9.06
C SER A 30 14.41 2.16 9.61
N GLU A 31 13.75 2.81 10.58
CA GLU A 31 14.28 4.01 11.22
C GLU A 31 15.46 3.67 12.13
N ARG A 32 15.47 2.47 12.72
CA ARG A 32 16.56 1.96 13.56
C ARG A 32 17.74 1.42 12.76
N ASP A 33 17.46 0.70 11.68
CA ASP A 33 18.47 0.18 10.75
C ASP A 33 18.10 0.51 9.30
N PRO A 34 18.46 1.72 8.82
CA PRO A 34 18.20 2.13 7.44
C PRO A 34 18.97 1.30 6.40
N SER A 35 20.06 0.63 6.80
CA SER A 35 20.89 -0.21 5.93
C SER A 35 20.31 -1.59 5.66
N ASP A 36 19.29 -2.01 6.43
CA ASP A 36 18.67 -3.31 6.24
C ASP A 36 17.82 -3.33 4.96
N THR A 37 18.44 -3.84 3.89
CA THR A 37 17.81 -3.99 2.57
C THR A 37 16.59 -4.91 2.58
N GLU A 38 16.50 -5.86 3.53
CA GLU A 38 15.36 -6.75 3.64
C GLU A 38 14.13 -5.99 4.12
N ILE A 39 14.30 -5.12 5.12
CA ILE A 39 13.24 -4.25 5.63
C ILE A 39 12.78 -3.28 4.54
N GLN A 40 13.70 -2.65 3.82
CA GLN A 40 13.37 -1.75 2.71
C GLN A 40 12.55 -2.45 1.62
N LYS A 41 12.95 -3.68 1.27
CA LYS A 41 12.22 -4.49 0.27
C LYS A 41 10.80 -4.80 0.76
N LYS A 42 10.65 -5.25 2.01
CA LYS A 42 9.33 -5.56 2.59
C LYS A 42 8.44 -4.32 2.64
N LEU A 43 8.95 -3.15 3.03
CA LEU A 43 8.20 -1.89 3.00
C LEU A 43 7.69 -1.55 1.59
N ASN A 44 8.53 -1.73 0.57
CA ASN A 44 8.14 -1.50 -0.81
C ASN A 44 7.03 -2.46 -1.29
N GLU A 45 7.17 -3.74 -0.98
CA GLU A 45 6.17 -4.76 -1.32
C GLU A 45 4.83 -4.51 -0.63
N LEU A 46 4.86 -4.15 0.66
CA LEU A 46 3.66 -3.85 1.43
C LEU A 46 2.96 -2.59 0.93
N GLY A 47 3.71 -1.53 0.64
CA GLY A 47 3.16 -0.32 0.03
C GLY A 47 2.41 -0.62 -1.27
N LYS A 48 3.03 -1.41 -2.16
CA LYS A 48 2.39 -1.85 -3.42
C LYS A 48 1.12 -2.68 -3.20
N GLN A 49 1.10 -3.58 -2.22
CA GLN A 49 -0.08 -4.39 -1.93
C GLN A 49 -1.24 -3.56 -1.39
N MET A 50 -0.92 -2.54 -0.58
CA MET A 50 -1.89 -1.59 -0.04
C MET A 50 -2.43 -0.66 -1.16
N ASP A 51 -1.56 -0.17 -2.05
CA ASP A 51 -1.92 0.60 -3.25
C ASP A 51 -2.66 -0.22 -4.34
N ALA A 52 -2.50 -1.54 -4.35
CA ALA A 52 -3.25 -2.42 -5.24
C ALA A 52 -4.67 -2.70 -4.73
N SER A 53 -4.83 -2.71 -3.40
CA SER A 53 -6.13 -2.92 -2.73
C SER A 53 -6.96 -1.64 -2.64
N HIS A 54 -6.30 -0.49 -2.57
CA HIS A 54 -6.89 0.82 -2.81
C HIS A 54 -6.36 1.34 -4.14
N PRO A 55 -7.09 1.21 -5.28
CA PRO A 55 -6.62 1.83 -6.52
C PRO A 55 -6.48 3.33 -6.28
N SER A 56 -5.26 3.75 -5.96
CA SER A 56 -4.93 5.16 -5.77
C SER A 56 -5.34 5.84 -7.07
N PRO A 57 -6.19 6.88 -7.04
CA PRO A 57 -6.52 7.59 -8.25
C PRO A 57 -5.19 8.06 -8.88
N PRO A 58 -4.91 7.71 -10.14
CA PRO A 58 -3.80 8.23 -10.93
C PRO A 58 -3.48 9.68 -10.64
N PRO A 59 -2.17 10.03 -10.72
CA PRO A 59 -1.64 11.30 -10.26
C PRO A 59 -2.58 12.42 -10.64
N LEU A 60 -3.06 13.15 -9.62
CA LEU A 60 -4.08 14.17 -9.74
C LEU A 60 -3.73 15.07 -10.93
N PRO A 61 -4.58 15.09 -11.96
CA PRO A 61 -4.32 15.95 -13.09
C PRO A 61 -4.26 17.41 -12.65
N LEU A 62 -3.33 18.16 -13.23
CA LEU A 62 -3.05 19.54 -12.85
C LEU A 62 -4.24 20.46 -13.15
N SER A 63 -5.16 20.05 -14.04
CA SER A 63 -6.42 20.75 -14.33
C SER A 63 -7.71 19.96 -14.01
N ARG A 64 -8.80 20.69 -13.78
CA ARG A 64 -10.15 20.15 -13.51
C ARG A 64 -10.67 19.27 -14.64
N GLU A 65 -10.39 19.63 -15.88
CA GLU A 65 -10.83 18.94 -17.09
C GLU A 65 -10.15 17.57 -17.21
N GLU A 66 -8.87 17.52 -16.85
CA GLU A 66 -8.12 16.28 -16.85
C GLU A 66 -8.54 15.36 -15.70
N LYS A 67 -8.91 15.93 -14.52
CA LYS A 67 -9.54 15.18 -13.41
C LYS A 67 -10.84 14.50 -13.86
N ILE A 68 -11.69 15.19 -14.60
CA ILE A 68 -12.95 14.63 -15.12
C ILE A 68 -12.65 13.46 -16.07
N ARG A 69 -11.78 13.67 -17.05
CA ARG A 69 -11.37 12.61 -18.01
C ARG A 69 -10.75 11.40 -17.31
N PHE A 70 -9.99 11.65 -16.25
CA PHE A 70 -9.38 10.61 -15.45
C PHE A 70 -10.43 9.77 -14.69
N LEU A 71 -11.38 10.44 -14.03
CA LEU A 71 -12.47 9.79 -13.29
C LEU A 71 -13.41 8.99 -14.22
N GLU A 72 -13.71 9.49 -15.41
CA GLU A 72 -14.53 8.77 -16.40
C GLU A 72 -13.88 7.44 -16.83
N LYS A 73 -12.55 7.46 -17.04
CA LYS A 73 -11.78 6.27 -17.42
C LYS A 73 -11.71 5.25 -16.28
N TRP A 74 -11.59 5.73 -15.03
CA TRP A 74 -11.63 4.87 -13.84
C TRP A 74 -13.02 4.24 -13.63
N LEU A 75 -14.11 5.01 -13.76
CA LEU A 75 -15.49 4.52 -13.66
C LEU A 75 -15.79 3.44 -14.71
N THR A 76 -15.25 3.59 -15.92
CA THR A 76 -15.39 2.60 -17.00
C THR A 76 -14.75 1.27 -16.62
N ASN A 77 -13.55 1.31 -16.04
CA ASN A 77 -12.82 0.12 -15.60
C ASN A 77 -13.55 -0.62 -14.45
N ILE A 78 -14.17 0.12 -13.53
CA ILE A 78 -14.94 -0.44 -12.42
C ILE A 78 -16.27 -1.04 -12.90
N ARG A 79 -16.98 -0.39 -13.83
CA ARG A 79 -18.24 -0.93 -14.40
C ARG A 79 -18.02 -2.24 -15.14
N GLY A 80 -16.86 -2.43 -15.77
CA GLY A 80 -16.50 -3.69 -16.44
C GLY A 80 -16.42 -4.88 -15.48
N ARG A 81 -15.99 -4.66 -14.22
CA ARG A 81 -15.84 -5.72 -13.22
C ARG A 81 -17.15 -6.25 -12.63
N LYS A 82 -18.28 -5.54 -12.80
CA LYS A 82 -19.59 -5.97 -12.26
C LYS A 82 -20.40 -6.86 -13.22
N LYS A 83 -19.97 -7.06 -14.48
CA LYS A 83 -20.75 -7.79 -15.50
C LYS A 83 -20.21 -9.21 -15.80
N GLY A 84 -19.58 -9.85 -14.82
CA GLY A 84 -18.99 -11.19 -14.96
C GLY A 84 -19.13 -12.05 -13.71
N GLY A 85 -20.31 -12.04 -13.09
CA GLY A 85 -20.70 -12.94 -12.01
C GLY A 85 -22.13 -13.41 -12.20
#